data_AF-J4X9D1-F1
#
_entry.id   AF-J4X9D1-F1
#
_cell.length_a   1.000
_cell.length_b   1.000
_cell.length_c   1.000
_cell.angle_alpha   90.00
_cell.angle_beta   90.00
_cell.angle_gamma   90.00
#
_symmetry.space_group_name_H-M   'P 1'
#
loop_
_entity.id
_entity.type
_entity.pdbx_description
1 polymer ?
#
loop_
_entity_poly.entity_id
_entity_poly.type
_entity_poly.pdbx_seq_one_letter_code
_entity_poly.pdbx_strand_id
1 'polypeptide(L)'
;MSVFKNSTCARNCDSDDVDTILNLFSEYSKNIDVTIAELFYWAMMFFIDMQDNPRIDNKLVRRVLISLRNAWQDRYYATVVSNMQVFTHEGTVGKSEVDAINKVFLDTPNAIASLILPSDTAIADTLESMSEHVITLVFNKTTISEYYPDHIHVTYPQDGRSIDAMITSEIQRVYDNNGHRFLNAMSHQNMIDGYYEWIGQTIIFTSSLIDIRPAYEWILENAPRQYSLMPFPENQPKLGDLTQLFPLLENTIRKLGEIFDIVPFQAKKESFIRLKDAPSILSDLIGEVRELTGTIQGCNEFLFVYYVMYSENGFNIRNDCIHGRQYQDKGGVASGFKLAVICTYMMMKHLVDIETTSNEDALSDSIDPGNQP
;
A
#
# COMPACT_ATOMS: atom_id res chain seq x y z
N MET A 1 -20.12 -18.95 -13.54
CA MET A 1 -19.65 -18.45 -12.22
C MET A 1 -19.17 -19.59 -11.31
N SER A 2 -20.03 -20.53 -10.90
CA SER A 2 -19.64 -21.62 -9.97
C SER A 2 -18.48 -22.50 -10.45
N VAL A 3 -18.43 -22.82 -11.75
CA VAL A 3 -17.33 -23.58 -12.36
C VAL A 3 -15.99 -22.85 -12.21
N PHE A 4 -15.96 -21.55 -12.51
CA PHE A 4 -14.75 -20.72 -12.43
C PHE A 4 -14.25 -20.53 -10.99
N LYS A 5 -15.14 -20.59 -9.99
CA LYS A 5 -14.77 -20.48 -8.56
C LYS A 5 -14.18 -21.77 -7.99
N ASN A 6 -14.18 -22.88 -8.73
CA ASN A 6 -13.77 -24.19 -8.22
C ASN A 6 -12.41 -24.61 -8.80
N SER A 7 -11.35 -24.41 -8.01
CA SER A 7 -9.98 -24.81 -8.35
C SER A 7 -9.81 -26.31 -8.60
N THR A 8 -10.68 -27.14 -8.01
CA THR A 8 -10.68 -28.59 -8.25
C THR A 8 -11.17 -28.91 -9.65
N CYS A 9 -12.12 -28.14 -10.19
CA CYS A 9 -12.53 -28.29 -11.59
C CYS A 9 -11.35 -27.95 -12.52
N ALA A 10 -10.69 -26.81 -12.31
CA ALA A 10 -9.56 -26.37 -13.14
C ALA A 10 -8.44 -27.43 -13.23
N ARG A 11 -8.15 -28.09 -12.11
CA ARG A 11 -7.09 -29.12 -12.01
C ARG A 11 -7.45 -30.47 -12.62
N ASN A 12 -8.72 -30.72 -12.93
CA ASN A 12 -9.20 -32.03 -13.40
C ASN A 12 -9.81 -32.02 -14.82
N CYS A 13 -10.03 -30.85 -15.41
CA CYS A 13 -10.55 -30.71 -16.77
C CYS A 13 -9.65 -31.37 -17.84
N ASP A 14 -10.27 -31.78 -18.94
CA ASP A 14 -9.60 -32.15 -20.18
C ASP A 14 -9.76 -31.08 -21.28
N SER A 15 -9.30 -31.37 -22.50
CA SER A 15 -9.32 -30.38 -23.59
C SER A 15 -10.74 -30.05 -24.10
N ASP A 16 -11.67 -31.01 -24.05
CA ASP A 16 -13.05 -30.79 -24.47
C ASP A 16 -13.79 -29.91 -23.44
N ASP A 17 -13.45 -30.07 -22.16
CA ASP A 17 -13.92 -29.18 -21.09
C ASP A 17 -13.43 -27.74 -21.32
N VAL A 18 -12.18 -27.54 -21.74
CA VAL A 18 -11.62 -26.19 -22.00
C VAL A 18 -12.39 -25.49 -23.11
N ASP A 19 -12.65 -26.15 -24.23
CA ASP A 19 -13.42 -25.58 -25.34
C ASP A 19 -14.86 -25.25 -24.90
N THR A 20 -15.47 -26.13 -24.10
CA THR A 20 -16.81 -25.89 -23.53
C THR A 20 -16.81 -24.66 -22.62
N ILE A 21 -15.82 -24.52 -21.74
CA ILE A 21 -15.68 -23.39 -20.82
C ILE A 21 -15.46 -22.08 -21.58
N LEU A 22 -14.64 -22.08 -22.63
CA LEU A 22 -14.42 -20.90 -23.47
C LEU A 22 -15.68 -20.49 -24.24
N ASN A 23 -16.44 -21.46 -24.75
CA ASN A 23 -17.73 -21.19 -25.40
C ASN A 23 -18.73 -20.57 -24.43
N LEU A 24 -18.85 -21.13 -23.22
CA LEU A 24 -19.70 -20.58 -22.16
C LEU A 24 -19.26 -19.16 -21.79
N PHE A 25 -17.95 -18.93 -21.59
CA PHE A 25 -17.42 -17.59 -21.33
C PHE A 25 -17.82 -16.60 -22.41
N SER A 26 -17.63 -16.97 -23.69
CA SER A 26 -17.99 -16.12 -24.83
C SER A 26 -19.50 -15.87 -24.93
N GLU A 27 -20.34 -16.79 -24.48
CA GLU A 27 -21.79 -16.61 -24.47
C GLU A 27 -22.22 -15.61 -23.40
N TYR A 28 -21.73 -15.79 -22.17
CA TYR A 28 -22.03 -14.90 -21.05
C TYR A 28 -21.39 -13.52 -21.21
N SER A 29 -20.31 -13.39 -21.98
CA SER A 29 -19.65 -12.11 -22.24
C SER A 29 -20.30 -11.26 -23.33
N LYS A 30 -21.40 -11.71 -23.97
CA LYS A 30 -22.10 -10.91 -24.99
C LYS A 30 -22.84 -9.70 -24.43
N ASN A 31 -23.35 -9.82 -23.21
CA ASN A 31 -24.05 -8.73 -22.53
C ASN A 31 -23.08 -8.04 -21.57
N ILE A 32 -22.54 -6.89 -21.99
CA ILE A 32 -21.54 -6.16 -21.22
C ILE A 32 -22.23 -5.30 -20.16
N ASP A 33 -22.24 -5.78 -18.92
CA ASP A 33 -22.64 -5.03 -17.72
C ASP A 33 -21.53 -5.06 -16.65
N VAL A 34 -21.76 -4.44 -15.49
CA VAL A 34 -20.76 -4.39 -14.40
C VAL A 34 -20.39 -5.77 -13.85
N THR A 35 -21.27 -6.77 -13.95
CA THR A 35 -21.03 -8.13 -13.46
C THR A 35 -20.02 -8.88 -14.32
N ILE A 36 -19.74 -8.40 -15.54
CA ILE A 36 -18.75 -9.01 -16.42
C ILE A 36 -17.34 -8.95 -15.82
N ALA A 37 -17.05 -7.93 -15.01
CA ALA A 37 -15.76 -7.81 -14.35
C ALA A 37 -15.51 -8.98 -13.39
N GLU A 38 -16.54 -9.39 -12.67
CA GLU A 38 -16.49 -10.57 -11.81
C GLU A 38 -16.24 -11.83 -12.65
N LEU A 39 -16.88 -11.95 -13.82
CA LEU A 39 -16.67 -13.11 -14.71
C LEU A 39 -15.24 -13.18 -15.20
N PHE A 40 -14.66 -12.03 -15.59
CA PHE A 40 -13.28 -11.93 -16.02
C PHE A 40 -12.32 -12.31 -14.90
N TYR A 41 -12.49 -11.74 -13.70
CA TYR A 41 -11.69 -12.09 -12.53
C TYR A 41 -11.65 -13.60 -12.29
N TRP A 42 -12.82 -14.24 -12.17
CA TRP A 42 -12.87 -15.68 -11.90
C TRP A 42 -12.38 -16.53 -13.06
N ALA A 43 -12.57 -16.10 -14.31
CA ALA A 43 -12.01 -16.78 -15.46
C ALA A 43 -10.48 -16.77 -15.42
N MET A 44 -9.86 -15.62 -15.12
CA MET A 44 -8.41 -15.51 -14.97
C MET A 44 -7.89 -16.45 -13.88
N MET A 45 -8.50 -16.43 -12.70
CA MET A 45 -8.13 -17.31 -11.58
C MET A 45 -8.23 -18.80 -11.96
N PHE A 46 -9.32 -19.18 -12.62
CA PHE A 46 -9.53 -20.55 -13.07
C PHE A 46 -8.45 -21.03 -14.05
N PHE A 47 -8.09 -20.20 -15.04
CA PHE A 47 -7.06 -20.55 -16.01
C PHE A 47 -5.64 -20.48 -15.39
N ILE A 48 -5.42 -19.68 -14.35
CA ILE A 48 -4.18 -19.73 -13.57
C ILE A 48 -4.05 -21.09 -12.89
N ASP A 49 -5.08 -21.54 -12.16
CA ASP A 49 -5.10 -22.85 -11.49
C ASP A 49 -4.94 -24.02 -12.49
N MET A 50 -5.46 -23.86 -13.70
CA MET A 50 -5.36 -24.87 -14.77
C MET A 50 -3.93 -25.07 -15.28
N GLN A 51 -3.01 -24.11 -15.08
CA GLN A 51 -1.62 -24.27 -15.51
C GLN A 51 -0.92 -25.45 -14.81
N ASP A 52 -1.39 -25.83 -13.63
CA ASP A 52 -0.90 -26.97 -12.85
C ASP A 52 -1.54 -28.30 -13.28
N ASN A 53 -2.48 -28.30 -14.22
CA ASN A 53 -3.13 -29.50 -14.73
C ASN A 53 -2.25 -30.20 -15.79
N PRO A 54 -1.72 -31.41 -15.53
CA PRO A 54 -0.81 -32.10 -16.44
C PRO A 54 -1.51 -32.63 -17.71
N ARG A 55 -2.85 -32.60 -17.77
CA ARG A 55 -3.65 -33.11 -18.91
C ARG A 55 -3.86 -32.07 -20.01
N ILE A 56 -3.51 -30.81 -19.77
CA ILE A 56 -3.75 -29.70 -20.70
C ILE A 56 -2.42 -29.14 -21.20
N ASP A 57 -2.38 -28.74 -22.48
CA ASP A 57 -1.24 -27.99 -23.02
C ASP A 57 -1.15 -26.63 -22.33
N ASN A 58 -0.14 -26.45 -21.47
CA ASN A 58 0.11 -25.20 -20.77
C ASN A 58 0.29 -24.00 -21.75
N LYS A 59 0.78 -24.24 -22.98
CA LYS A 59 0.84 -23.17 -23.99
C LYS A 59 -0.55 -22.70 -24.43
N LEU A 60 -1.54 -23.60 -24.50
CA LEU A 60 -2.92 -23.24 -24.76
C LEU A 60 -3.46 -22.35 -23.64
N VAL A 61 -3.30 -22.78 -22.38
CA VAL A 61 -3.75 -22.03 -21.20
C VAL A 61 -3.13 -20.62 -21.17
N ARG A 62 -1.82 -20.50 -21.42
CA ARG A 62 -1.14 -19.20 -21.51
C ARG A 62 -1.71 -18.30 -22.60
N ARG A 63 -2.05 -18.85 -23.77
CA ARG A 63 -2.71 -18.08 -24.83
C ARG A 63 -4.08 -17.57 -24.38
N VAL A 64 -4.85 -18.40 -23.68
CA VAL A 64 -6.16 -18.00 -23.12
C VAL A 64 -5.98 -16.86 -22.11
N LEU A 65 -5.04 -16.95 -21.18
CA LEU A 65 -4.75 -15.89 -20.21
C LEU A 65 -4.42 -14.56 -20.89
N ILE A 66 -3.54 -14.58 -21.91
CA ILE A 66 -3.19 -13.40 -22.70
C ILE A 66 -4.42 -12.85 -23.45
N SER A 67 -5.21 -13.73 -24.06
CA SER A 67 -6.44 -13.34 -24.77
C SER A 67 -7.48 -12.73 -23.85
N LEU A 68 -7.67 -13.25 -22.64
CA LEU A 68 -8.56 -12.69 -21.63
C LEU A 68 -8.13 -11.28 -21.24
N ARG A 69 -6.84 -11.09 -20.95
CA ARG A 69 -6.28 -9.77 -20.65
C ARG A 69 -6.53 -8.79 -21.79
N ASN A 70 -6.10 -9.12 -23.01
CA ASN A 70 -6.24 -8.22 -24.15
C ASN A 70 -7.72 -7.93 -24.46
N ALA A 71 -8.60 -8.94 -24.38
CA ALA A 71 -10.02 -8.73 -24.56
C ALA A 71 -10.58 -7.72 -23.56
N TRP A 72 -10.21 -7.85 -22.27
CA TRP A 72 -10.61 -6.90 -21.23
C TRP A 72 -10.24 -5.46 -21.59
N GLN A 73 -8.94 -5.22 -21.85
CA GLN A 73 -8.42 -3.88 -22.13
C GLN A 73 -9.04 -3.28 -23.40
N ASP A 74 -9.09 -4.07 -24.48
CA ASP A 74 -9.44 -3.57 -25.82
C ASP A 74 -10.95 -3.42 -26.04
N ARG A 75 -11.79 -4.14 -25.28
CA ARG A 75 -13.23 -4.27 -25.58
C ARG A 75 -14.16 -4.03 -24.40
N TYR A 76 -13.82 -4.52 -23.21
CA TYR A 76 -14.76 -4.55 -22.09
C TYR A 76 -14.59 -3.37 -21.15
N TYR A 77 -13.36 -3.02 -20.79
CA TYR A 77 -13.05 -2.04 -19.74
C TYR A 77 -13.82 -0.71 -19.92
N ALA A 78 -13.62 -0.03 -21.05
CA ALA A 78 -14.23 1.27 -21.30
C ALA A 78 -15.78 1.20 -21.28
N THR A 79 -16.36 0.12 -21.83
CA THR A 79 -17.80 -0.11 -21.84
C THR A 79 -18.34 -0.34 -20.43
N VAL A 80 -17.68 -1.17 -19.63
CA VAL A 80 -18.04 -1.43 -18.23
C VAL A 80 -18.02 -0.13 -17.43
N VAL A 81 -16.93 0.64 -17.52
CA VAL A 81 -16.80 1.94 -16.84
C VAL A 81 -17.92 2.90 -17.27
N SER A 82 -18.25 2.97 -18.57
CA SER A 82 -19.32 3.85 -19.06
C SER A 82 -20.72 3.48 -18.56
N ASN A 83 -20.92 2.21 -18.17
CA ASN A 83 -22.18 1.70 -17.62
C ASN A 83 -22.28 1.85 -16.09
N MET A 84 -21.21 2.29 -15.42
CA MET A 84 -21.23 2.50 -13.97
C MET A 84 -21.97 3.80 -13.62
N GLN A 85 -22.71 3.77 -12.51
CA GLN A 85 -23.33 4.96 -11.94
C GLN A 85 -22.32 5.71 -11.08
N VAL A 86 -22.20 7.02 -11.32
CA VAL A 86 -21.37 7.90 -10.49
C VAL A 86 -22.27 8.57 -9.45
N PHE A 87 -21.99 8.28 -8.19
CA PHE A 87 -22.56 9.01 -7.06
C PHE A 87 -21.54 10.05 -6.61
N THR A 88 -21.91 11.32 -6.66
CA THR A 88 -21.06 12.43 -6.22
C THR A 88 -21.63 13.02 -4.94
N HIS A 89 -20.76 13.21 -3.95
CA HIS A 89 -21.05 13.97 -2.74
C HIS A 89 -20.09 15.15 -2.66
N GLU A 90 -20.63 16.35 -2.44
CA GLU A 90 -19.83 17.55 -2.24
C GLU A 90 -19.81 17.90 -0.76
N GLY A 91 -18.60 18.02 -0.21
CA GLY A 91 -18.35 18.52 1.14
C GLY A 91 -17.49 19.78 1.08
N THR A 92 -17.55 20.60 2.12
CA THR A 92 -16.66 21.76 2.28
C THR A 92 -15.97 21.64 3.63
N VAL A 93 -14.64 21.75 3.64
CA VAL A 93 -13.82 21.82 4.85
C VAL A 93 -13.44 23.29 5.07
N GLY A 94 -13.49 23.74 6.32
CA GLY A 94 -13.18 25.14 6.64
C GLY A 94 -11.70 25.45 6.35
N LYS A 95 -11.42 26.62 5.77
CA LYS A 95 -10.02 27.04 5.51
C LYS A 95 -9.15 26.98 6.78
N SER A 96 -9.70 27.38 7.93
CA SER A 96 -8.99 27.32 9.21
C SER A 96 -8.61 25.90 9.63
N GLU A 97 -9.43 24.90 9.27
CA GLU A 97 -9.15 23.49 9.55
C GLU A 97 -8.04 22.98 8.64
N VAL A 98 -8.10 23.33 7.35
CA VAL A 98 -7.03 23.02 6.37
C VAL A 98 -5.71 23.67 6.79
N ASP A 99 -5.72 24.93 7.19
CA ASP A 99 -4.53 25.64 7.66
C ASP A 99 -3.95 24.99 8.93
N ALA A 100 -4.81 24.53 9.84
CA ALA A 100 -4.39 23.81 11.05
C ALA A 100 -3.75 22.44 10.72
N ILE A 101 -4.35 21.66 9.81
CA ILE A 101 -3.79 20.38 9.34
C ILE A 101 -2.41 20.61 8.70
N ASN A 102 -2.28 21.61 7.84
CA ASN A 102 -1.01 21.92 7.19
C ASN A 102 0.06 22.35 8.18
N LYS A 103 -0.29 23.15 9.18
CA LYS A 103 0.63 23.52 10.26
C LYS A 103 1.11 22.29 11.02
N VAL A 104 0.19 21.42 11.45
CA VAL A 104 0.55 20.19 12.17
C VAL A 104 1.40 19.26 11.31
N PHE A 105 1.09 19.12 10.02
CA PHE A 105 1.88 18.32 9.09
C PHE A 105 3.31 18.82 8.96
N LEU A 106 3.49 20.13 8.78
CA LEU A 106 4.82 20.72 8.67
C LEU A 106 5.59 20.64 9.99
N ASP A 107 4.94 20.83 11.13
CA ASP A 107 5.59 20.76 12.44
C ASP A 107 5.92 19.32 12.85
N THR A 108 5.00 18.39 12.63
CA THR A 108 5.07 16.99 13.08
C THR A 108 4.48 16.05 12.02
N PRO A 109 5.20 15.76 10.92
CA PRO A 109 4.66 14.97 9.81
C PRO A 109 4.25 13.55 10.24
N ASN A 110 4.91 12.99 11.25
CA ASN A 110 4.60 11.67 11.81
C ASN A 110 3.19 11.58 12.41
N ALA A 111 2.54 12.71 12.74
CA ALA A 111 1.17 12.71 13.27
C ALA A 111 0.17 12.05 12.29
N ILE A 112 0.38 12.25 10.98
CA ILE A 112 -0.46 11.66 9.93
C ILE A 112 -0.20 10.15 9.78
N ALA A 113 0.97 9.68 10.17
CA ALA A 113 1.32 8.27 10.07
C ALA A 113 0.45 7.39 10.99
N SER A 114 -0.11 7.98 12.05
CA SER A 114 -1.06 7.31 12.97
C SER A 114 -2.32 6.77 12.29
N LEU A 115 -2.61 7.18 11.05
CA LEU A 115 -3.71 6.66 10.26
C LEU A 115 -3.58 5.16 9.94
N ILE A 116 -2.37 4.60 9.90
CA ILE A 116 -2.16 3.16 9.63
C ILE A 116 -2.58 2.33 10.84
N LEU A 117 -1.99 2.65 11.99
CA LEU A 117 -2.21 1.91 13.23
C LEU A 117 -2.38 2.91 14.39
N PRO A 118 -3.60 3.44 14.57
CA PRO A 118 -3.92 4.32 15.68
C PRO A 118 -4.02 3.52 16.99
N SER A 119 -4.46 4.15 18.07
CA SER A 119 -4.67 3.46 19.35
C SER A 119 -5.68 2.30 19.24
N ASP A 120 -5.56 1.30 20.12
CA ASP A 120 -6.51 0.18 20.23
C ASP A 120 -7.98 0.64 20.26
N THR A 121 -8.29 1.72 20.98
CA THR A 121 -9.66 2.27 21.03
C THR A 121 -10.13 2.73 19.66
N ALA A 122 -9.30 3.50 18.94
CA ALA A 122 -9.64 3.99 17.61
C ALA A 122 -9.77 2.86 16.58
N ILE A 123 -8.90 1.84 16.67
CA ILE A 123 -9.04 0.62 15.86
C ILE A 123 -10.39 -0.05 16.16
N ALA A 124 -10.72 -0.24 17.44
CA ALA A 124 -11.97 -0.88 17.84
C ALA A 124 -13.21 -0.07 17.41
N ASP A 125 -13.16 1.27 17.46
CA ASP A 125 -14.25 2.15 16.98
C ASP A 125 -14.47 2.00 15.47
N THR A 126 -13.39 1.95 14.69
CA THR A 126 -13.45 1.69 13.24
C THR A 126 -14.06 0.31 12.97
N LEU A 127 -13.60 -0.73 13.67
CA LEU A 127 -14.11 -2.10 13.53
C LEU A 127 -15.58 -2.22 13.95
N GLU A 128 -16.01 -1.49 14.98
CA GLU A 128 -17.40 -1.44 15.41
C GLU A 128 -18.29 -0.82 14.32
N SER A 129 -17.90 0.33 13.78
CA SER A 129 -18.59 0.98 12.64
C SER A 129 -18.69 0.06 11.41
N MET A 130 -17.60 -0.64 11.08
CA MET A 130 -17.58 -1.65 10.01
C MET A 130 -18.58 -2.79 10.28
N SER A 131 -18.69 -3.23 11.54
CA SER A 131 -19.61 -4.30 11.94
C SER A 131 -21.09 -3.92 11.76
N GLU A 132 -21.43 -2.63 11.82
CA GLU A 132 -22.80 -2.14 11.56
C GLU A 132 -23.19 -2.28 10.09
N HIS A 133 -22.19 -2.27 9.20
CA HIS A 133 -22.36 -2.29 7.74
C HIS A 133 -21.76 -3.55 7.10
N VAL A 134 -21.77 -4.67 7.84
CA VAL A 134 -21.11 -5.94 7.46
C VAL A 134 -21.46 -6.44 6.06
N ILE A 135 -22.69 -6.16 5.58
CA ILE A 135 -23.14 -6.58 4.26
C ILE A 135 -22.24 -6.03 3.15
N THR A 136 -21.66 -4.84 3.34
CA THR A 136 -20.73 -4.22 2.39
C THR A 136 -19.37 -4.91 2.35
N LEU A 137 -19.04 -5.69 3.38
CA LEU A 137 -17.76 -6.42 3.53
C LEU A 137 -17.88 -7.90 3.16
N VAL A 138 -19.11 -8.45 3.11
CA VAL A 138 -19.36 -9.86 2.79
C VAL A 138 -19.42 -10.12 1.29
N PHE A 139 -19.76 -9.11 0.49
CA PHE A 139 -19.73 -9.22 -0.97
C PHE A 139 -18.33 -8.91 -1.50
N ASN A 140 -17.90 -9.68 -2.51
CA ASN A 140 -16.64 -9.42 -3.21
C ASN A 140 -16.61 -7.98 -3.71
N LYS A 141 -15.57 -7.24 -3.33
CA LYS A 141 -15.32 -5.89 -3.84
C LYS A 141 -14.40 -6.00 -5.05
N THR A 142 -15.01 -5.86 -6.22
CA THR A 142 -14.30 -5.95 -7.50
C THR A 142 -13.90 -4.56 -7.96
N THR A 143 -12.59 -4.30 -7.95
CA THR A 143 -12.00 -3.09 -8.53
C THR A 143 -11.97 -3.22 -10.04
N ILE A 144 -12.62 -2.29 -10.74
CA ILE A 144 -12.62 -2.20 -12.20
C ILE A 144 -11.37 -1.43 -12.64
N SER A 145 -10.28 -2.14 -12.93
CA SER A 145 -9.03 -1.55 -13.42
C SER A 145 -8.86 -1.74 -14.92
N GLU A 146 -8.18 -0.79 -15.57
CA GLU A 146 -7.86 -0.84 -17.01
C GLU A 146 -7.00 -2.05 -17.35
N TYR A 147 -6.11 -2.48 -16.45
CA TYR A 147 -5.26 -3.64 -16.69
C TYR A 147 -6.08 -4.93 -16.67
N TYR A 148 -6.81 -5.17 -15.58
CA TYR A 148 -7.72 -6.29 -15.37
C TYR A 148 -8.57 -6.07 -14.12
N PRO A 149 -9.79 -6.64 -14.00
CA PRO A 149 -10.54 -6.63 -12.75
C PRO A 149 -9.76 -7.33 -11.63
N ASP A 150 -9.90 -6.82 -10.42
CA ASP A 150 -9.24 -7.37 -9.24
C ASP A 150 -10.19 -7.42 -8.04
N HIS A 151 -9.91 -8.30 -7.08
CA HIS A 151 -10.62 -8.34 -5.80
C HIS A 151 -9.76 -7.70 -4.73
N ILE A 152 -10.37 -6.86 -3.91
CA ILE A 152 -9.70 -6.40 -2.69
C ILE A 152 -9.52 -7.61 -1.78
N HIS A 153 -8.27 -8.04 -1.62
CA HIS A 153 -7.91 -9.14 -0.75
C HIS A 153 -6.49 -8.92 -0.24
N VAL A 154 -6.38 -8.65 1.07
CA VAL A 154 -5.11 -8.40 1.72
C VAL A 154 -4.37 -9.74 1.84
N THR A 155 -3.22 -9.82 1.17
CA THR A 155 -2.36 -11.00 1.19
C THR A 155 -1.13 -10.72 2.04
N TYR A 156 -0.84 -11.60 2.98
CA TYR A 156 0.31 -11.44 3.86
C TYR A 156 0.96 -12.81 4.09
N PRO A 157 2.27 -12.93 3.83
CA PRO A 157 3.02 -14.12 4.21
C PRO A 157 2.91 -14.34 5.71
N GLN A 158 2.76 -15.60 6.14
CA GLN A 158 2.83 -15.98 7.55
C GLN A 158 4.28 -16.01 8.09
N ASP A 159 5.19 -15.29 7.44
CA ASP A 159 6.52 -15.07 7.98
C ASP A 159 6.49 -13.89 8.95
N GLY A 160 7.12 -14.04 10.11
CA GLY A 160 7.10 -13.02 11.17
C GLY A 160 7.84 -11.73 10.82
N ARG A 161 8.36 -11.59 9.58
CA ARG A 161 9.07 -10.40 9.10
C ARG A 161 8.20 -9.54 8.18
N SER A 162 7.13 -10.08 7.60
CA SER A 162 6.17 -9.31 6.83
C SER A 162 5.54 -8.21 7.67
N ILE A 163 5.73 -6.95 7.26
CA ILE A 163 5.14 -5.79 7.92
C ILE A 163 3.60 -5.87 7.84
N ASP A 164 3.04 -6.30 6.71
CA ASP A 164 1.60 -6.51 6.58
C ASP A 164 1.07 -7.59 7.55
N ALA A 165 1.85 -8.64 7.80
CA ALA A 165 1.48 -9.64 8.82
C ALA A 165 1.55 -9.05 10.24
N MET A 166 2.51 -8.16 10.53
CA MET A 166 2.58 -7.47 11.82
C MET A 166 1.37 -6.53 12.02
N ILE A 167 1.03 -5.72 11.02
CA ILE A 167 -0.16 -4.83 11.03
C ILE A 167 -1.43 -5.67 11.25
N THR A 168 -1.60 -6.72 10.44
CA THR A 168 -2.76 -7.62 10.53
C THR A 168 -2.88 -8.27 11.91
N SER A 169 -1.75 -8.69 12.50
CA SER A 169 -1.72 -9.28 13.84
C SER A 169 -2.23 -8.32 14.92
N GLU A 170 -1.86 -7.03 14.84
CA GLU A 170 -2.33 -6.02 15.79
C GLU A 170 -3.82 -5.74 15.64
N ILE A 171 -4.31 -5.58 14.41
CA ILE A 171 -5.74 -5.35 14.16
C ILE A 171 -6.55 -6.56 14.65
N GLN A 172 -6.08 -7.78 14.39
CA GLN A 172 -6.74 -9.00 14.83
C GLN A 172 -6.73 -9.15 16.35
N ARG A 173 -5.62 -8.81 17.02
CA ARG A 173 -5.55 -8.75 18.49
C ARG A 173 -6.62 -7.80 19.05
N VAL A 174 -6.76 -6.60 18.48
CA VAL A 174 -7.78 -5.64 18.92
C VAL A 174 -9.18 -6.17 18.66
N TYR A 175 -9.44 -6.74 17.49
CA TYR A 175 -10.72 -7.35 17.13
C TYR A 175 -11.12 -8.44 18.12
N ASP A 176 -10.25 -9.42 18.38
CA ASP A 176 -10.54 -10.55 19.25
C ASP A 176 -10.79 -10.09 20.71
N ASN A 177 -10.04 -9.08 21.20
CA ASN A 177 -10.22 -8.52 22.53
C ASN A 177 -11.52 -7.70 22.69
N ASN A 178 -12.08 -7.21 21.59
CA ASN A 178 -13.26 -6.33 21.57
C ASN A 178 -14.50 -7.00 20.97
N GLY A 179 -14.50 -8.32 20.79
CA GLY A 179 -15.60 -9.05 20.14
C GLY A 179 -17.00 -8.80 20.72
N HIS A 180 -17.09 -8.40 21.99
CA HIS A 180 -18.34 -8.04 22.66
C HIS A 180 -18.98 -6.73 22.16
N ARG A 181 -18.23 -5.87 21.46
CA ARG A 181 -18.71 -4.58 20.93
C ARG A 181 -19.42 -4.71 19.58
N PHE A 182 -19.13 -5.76 18.82
CA PHE A 182 -19.53 -5.83 17.41
C PHE A 182 -20.95 -6.35 17.22
N LEU A 183 -21.78 -5.60 16.51
CA LEU A 183 -23.16 -5.99 16.20
C LEU A 183 -23.21 -7.25 15.34
N ASN A 184 -22.27 -7.37 14.40
CA ASN A 184 -22.15 -8.53 13.52
C ASN A 184 -20.72 -9.06 13.53
N ALA A 185 -20.57 -10.38 13.70
CA ALA A 185 -19.28 -11.04 13.59
C ALA A 185 -18.80 -11.06 12.14
N MET A 186 -17.59 -10.56 11.91
CA MET A 186 -16.87 -10.64 10.63
C MET A 186 -15.89 -11.82 10.66
N SER A 187 -15.64 -12.43 9.50
CA SER A 187 -14.45 -13.26 9.35
C SER A 187 -13.21 -12.37 9.50
N HIS A 188 -12.09 -12.95 9.95
CA HIS A 188 -10.84 -12.19 10.07
C HIS A 188 -10.41 -11.60 8.72
N GLN A 189 -10.62 -12.31 7.62
CA GLN A 189 -10.30 -11.80 6.29
C GLN A 189 -11.14 -10.57 5.91
N ASN A 190 -12.47 -10.64 6.04
CA ASN A 190 -13.35 -9.52 5.68
C ASN A 190 -13.05 -8.28 6.54
N MET A 191 -12.69 -8.52 7.80
CA MET A 191 -12.29 -7.47 8.73
C MET A 191 -10.98 -6.80 8.27
N ILE A 192 -9.95 -7.57 7.93
CA ILE A 192 -8.66 -7.02 7.47
C ILE A 192 -8.82 -6.32 6.12
N ASP A 193 -9.52 -6.91 5.17
CA ASP A 193 -9.77 -6.33 3.85
C ASP A 193 -10.48 -4.97 3.96
N GLY A 194 -11.53 -4.91 4.79
CA GLY A 194 -12.26 -3.66 5.04
C GLY A 194 -11.42 -2.61 5.77
N TYR A 195 -10.55 -3.01 6.70
CA TYR A 195 -9.71 -2.08 7.43
C TYR A 195 -8.62 -1.46 6.54
N TYR A 196 -7.98 -2.25 5.68
CA TYR A 196 -7.02 -1.75 4.69
C TYR A 196 -7.67 -0.79 3.68
N GLU A 197 -8.87 -1.10 3.20
CA GLU A 197 -9.63 -0.18 2.35
C GLU A 197 -9.93 1.15 3.05
N TRP A 198 -10.34 1.09 4.32
CA TRP A 198 -10.59 2.28 5.14
C TRP A 198 -9.31 3.13 5.31
N ILE A 199 -8.16 2.50 5.59
CA ILE A 199 -6.86 3.20 5.66
C ILE A 199 -6.58 3.90 4.33
N GLY A 200 -6.71 3.19 3.21
CA GLY A 200 -6.45 3.75 1.88
C GLY A 200 -7.30 4.98 1.57
N GLN A 201 -8.61 4.90 1.83
CA GLN A 201 -9.53 6.02 1.65
C GLN A 201 -9.18 7.20 2.56
N THR A 202 -8.85 6.93 3.82
CA THR A 202 -8.47 7.96 4.80
C THR A 202 -7.18 8.67 4.39
N ILE A 203 -6.18 7.94 3.92
CA ILE A 203 -4.92 8.53 3.43
C ILE A 203 -5.17 9.41 2.20
N ILE A 204 -5.98 8.96 1.24
CA ILE A 204 -6.34 9.78 0.07
C ILE A 204 -7.03 11.07 0.52
N PHE A 205 -8.02 10.96 1.41
CA PHE A 205 -8.74 12.11 1.92
C PHE A 205 -7.82 13.08 2.67
N THR A 206 -7.07 12.61 3.67
CA THR A 206 -6.19 13.46 4.48
C THR A 206 -5.09 14.07 3.62
N SER A 207 -4.45 13.30 2.74
CA SER A 207 -3.43 13.83 1.85
C SER A 207 -3.99 14.89 0.91
N SER A 208 -5.26 14.80 0.47
CA SER A 208 -5.88 15.84 -0.37
C SER A 208 -5.89 17.22 0.29
N LEU A 209 -5.96 17.28 1.63
CA LEU A 209 -6.00 18.51 2.43
C LEU A 209 -4.61 19.13 2.66
N ILE A 210 -3.54 18.42 2.37
CA ILE A 210 -2.16 18.89 2.58
C ILE A 210 -1.66 19.66 1.36
N ASP A 211 -1.15 20.86 1.57
CA ASP A 211 -0.26 21.56 0.64
C ASP A 211 1.16 21.03 0.81
N ILE A 212 1.63 20.30 -0.19
CA ILE A 212 2.96 19.66 -0.17
C ILE A 212 4.09 20.61 -0.59
N ARG A 213 3.79 21.82 -1.09
CA ARG A 213 4.84 22.73 -1.58
C ARG A 213 5.87 23.05 -0.49
N PRO A 214 5.50 23.48 0.73
CA PRO A 214 6.50 23.83 1.75
C PRO A 214 7.34 22.62 2.18
N ALA A 215 6.73 21.43 2.23
CA ALA A 215 7.45 20.19 2.51
C ALA A 215 8.45 19.84 1.40
N TYR A 216 8.07 20.02 0.13
CA TYR A 216 8.96 19.79 -1.00
C TYR A 216 10.11 20.79 -1.04
N GLU A 217 9.84 22.08 -0.82
CA GLU A 217 10.86 23.13 -0.74
C GLU A 217 11.86 22.83 0.38
N TRP A 218 11.38 22.39 1.54
CA TRP A 218 12.25 21.95 2.63
C TRP A 218 13.11 20.74 2.21
N ILE A 219 12.56 19.76 1.47
CA ILE A 219 13.34 18.64 0.92
C ILE A 219 14.45 19.15 -0.01
N LEU A 220 14.15 20.11 -0.89
CA LEU A 220 15.15 20.69 -1.81
C LEU A 220 16.32 21.32 -1.05
N GLU A 221 16.04 22.01 0.04
CA GLU A 221 17.05 22.71 0.86
C GLU A 221 17.89 21.75 1.71
N ASN A 222 17.30 20.64 2.16
CA ASN A 222 17.93 19.71 3.13
C ASN A 222 18.41 18.40 2.49
N ALA A 223 18.16 18.17 1.20
CA ALA A 223 18.66 16.99 0.51
C ALA A 223 20.19 16.97 0.48
N PRO A 224 20.83 15.80 0.67
CA PRO A 224 22.28 15.69 0.53
C PRO A 224 22.76 16.18 -0.84
N ARG A 225 23.90 16.87 -0.88
CA ARG A 225 24.43 17.55 -2.09
C ARG A 225 24.57 16.68 -3.35
N GLN A 226 24.63 15.36 -3.20
CA GLN A 226 24.70 14.41 -4.30
C GLN A 226 23.37 14.27 -5.06
N TYR A 227 22.25 14.68 -4.46
CA TYR A 227 20.94 14.71 -5.10
C TYR A 227 20.71 16.09 -5.72
N SER A 228 20.57 16.14 -7.04
CA SER A 228 20.13 17.32 -7.76
C SER A 228 18.66 17.15 -8.11
N LEU A 229 17.78 17.70 -7.25
CA LEU A 229 16.34 17.62 -7.42
C LEU A 229 15.82 18.77 -8.29
N MET A 230 14.78 18.49 -9.07
CA MET A 230 14.06 19.50 -9.86
C MET A 230 13.22 20.42 -8.96
N PRO A 231 12.98 21.68 -9.35
CA PRO A 231 12.10 22.57 -8.59
C PRO A 231 10.66 22.04 -8.53
N PHE A 232 9.85 22.58 -7.63
CA PHE A 232 8.46 22.15 -7.46
C PHE A 232 7.68 22.26 -8.78
N PRO A 233 6.98 21.19 -9.24
CA PRO A 233 6.40 21.13 -10.58
C PRO A 233 5.03 21.82 -10.71
N GLU A 234 4.67 22.68 -9.75
CA GLU A 234 3.38 23.37 -9.69
C GLU A 234 2.21 22.37 -9.84
N ASN A 235 1.28 22.61 -10.76
CA ASN A 235 0.08 21.78 -10.95
C ASN A 235 0.27 20.63 -11.96
N GLN A 236 1.51 20.38 -12.43
CA GLN A 236 1.77 19.39 -13.48
C GLN A 236 3.04 18.56 -13.19
N PRO A 237 3.05 17.79 -12.09
CA PRO A 237 4.12 16.82 -11.84
C PRO A 237 4.22 15.84 -13.01
N LYS A 238 5.45 15.56 -13.41
CA LYS A 238 5.84 14.57 -14.41
C LYS A 238 6.41 13.35 -13.70
N LEU A 239 6.52 12.26 -14.44
CA LEU A 239 7.09 11.01 -13.93
C LEU A 239 8.51 11.21 -13.34
N GLY A 240 9.31 12.10 -13.94
CA GLY A 240 10.62 12.49 -13.41
C GLY A 240 10.54 13.13 -12.02
N ASP A 241 9.51 13.94 -11.75
CA ASP A 241 9.33 14.64 -10.48
C ASP A 241 9.01 13.68 -9.33
N LEU A 242 8.25 12.63 -9.62
CA LEU A 242 7.96 11.52 -8.70
C LEU A 242 9.20 10.64 -8.48
N THR A 243 9.78 10.13 -9.57
CA THR A 243 10.82 9.10 -9.50
C THR A 243 12.14 9.58 -8.90
N GLN A 244 12.47 10.88 -8.99
CA GLN A 244 13.66 11.44 -8.33
C GLN A 244 13.63 11.31 -6.80
N LEU A 245 12.44 11.18 -6.19
CA LEU A 245 12.30 11.05 -4.74
C LEU A 245 12.65 9.64 -4.24
N PHE A 246 12.54 8.60 -5.07
CA PHE A 246 12.73 7.22 -4.61
C PHE A 246 14.16 6.95 -4.12
N PRO A 247 15.23 7.33 -4.85
CA PRO A 247 16.59 7.14 -4.36
C PRO A 247 16.89 7.95 -3.10
N LEU A 248 16.29 9.14 -2.95
CA LEU A 248 16.46 9.96 -1.75
C LEU A 248 15.81 9.27 -0.55
N LEU A 249 14.52 8.95 -0.65
CA LEU A 249 13.77 8.25 0.41
C LEU A 249 14.42 6.92 0.81
N GLU A 250 14.75 6.06 -0.16
CA GLU A 250 15.35 4.75 0.13
C GLU A 250 16.68 4.87 0.87
N ASN A 251 17.51 5.88 0.56
CA ASN A 251 18.77 6.08 1.27
C ASN A 251 18.57 6.77 2.62
N THR A 252 17.57 7.63 2.79
CA THR A 252 17.18 8.15 4.10
C THR A 252 16.73 7.02 5.03
N ILE A 253 15.92 6.07 4.53
CA ILE A 253 15.51 4.88 5.29
C ILE A 253 16.74 4.05 5.71
N ARG A 254 17.71 3.83 4.80
CA ARG A 254 18.94 3.10 5.14
C ARG A 254 19.77 3.80 6.21
N LYS A 255 19.91 5.13 6.14
CA LYS A 255 20.60 5.94 7.16
C LYS A 255 19.91 5.85 8.52
N LEU A 256 18.58 5.92 8.55
CA LEU A 256 17.82 5.69 9.78
C LEU A 256 18.12 4.28 10.33
N GLY A 257 18.12 3.26 9.47
CA GLY A 257 18.55 1.91 9.84
C GLY A 257 19.95 1.86 10.45
N GLU A 258 20.93 2.52 9.83
CA GLU A 258 22.31 2.59 10.34
C GLU A 258 22.40 3.20 11.75
N ILE A 259 21.59 4.21 12.07
CA ILE A 259 21.52 4.81 13.41
C ILE A 259 21.06 3.79 14.47
N PHE A 260 20.20 2.85 14.08
CA PHE A 260 19.71 1.76 14.93
C PHE A 260 20.48 0.44 14.72
N ASP A 261 21.76 0.51 14.30
CA ASP A 261 22.64 -0.64 14.07
C ASP A 261 22.14 -1.68 13.04
N ILE A 262 21.20 -1.30 12.18
CA ILE A 262 20.70 -2.15 11.09
C ILE A 262 21.62 -2.02 9.88
N VAL A 263 22.14 -3.16 9.41
CA VAL A 263 23.08 -3.20 8.29
C VAL A 263 22.39 -2.79 6.97
N PRO A 264 22.85 -1.71 6.29
CA PRO A 264 22.18 -1.14 5.10
C PRO A 264 22.49 -1.89 3.79
N PHE A 265 23.35 -2.91 3.83
CA PHE A 265 23.77 -3.72 2.70
C PHE A 265 23.49 -5.21 2.92
N GLN A 266 23.54 -6.00 1.87
CA GLN A 266 23.30 -7.44 1.96
C GLN A 266 24.49 -8.13 2.64
N ALA A 267 24.37 -8.44 3.93
CA ALA A 267 25.43 -9.03 4.76
C ALA A 267 25.74 -10.52 4.42
N LYS A 268 25.99 -10.81 3.14
CA LYS A 268 26.48 -12.10 2.61
C LYS A 268 27.79 -11.84 1.88
N LYS A 269 28.74 -12.78 1.99
CA LYS A 269 30.08 -12.66 1.40
C LYS A 269 30.04 -12.38 -0.11
N GLU A 270 29.02 -12.88 -0.78
CA GLU A 270 28.85 -12.78 -2.23
C GLU A 270 28.07 -11.53 -2.67
N SER A 271 27.45 -10.78 -1.75
CA SER A 271 26.55 -9.67 -2.11
C SER A 271 26.67 -8.40 -1.26
N PHE A 272 27.68 -8.27 -0.40
CA PHE A 272 27.91 -7.07 0.45
C PHE A 272 28.11 -5.75 -0.32
N ILE A 273 28.38 -5.81 -1.62
CA ILE A 273 28.44 -4.63 -2.50
C ILE A 273 27.05 -4.11 -2.90
N ARG A 274 25.97 -4.85 -2.58
CA ARG A 274 24.59 -4.49 -2.90
C ARG A 274 23.91 -3.95 -1.65
N LEU A 275 23.18 -2.86 -1.83
CA LEU A 275 22.32 -2.32 -0.79
C LEU A 275 21.19 -3.32 -0.45
N LYS A 276 20.80 -3.32 0.81
CA LYS A 276 19.56 -3.94 1.25
C LYS A 276 18.40 -3.09 0.75
N ASP A 277 17.31 -3.73 0.35
CA ASP A 277 16.11 -3.03 -0.10
C ASP A 277 15.46 -2.29 1.07
N ALA A 278 14.84 -1.14 0.79
CA ALA A 278 14.23 -0.30 1.81
C ALA A 278 13.13 -1.00 2.63
N PRO A 279 12.23 -1.82 2.03
CA PRO A 279 11.25 -2.60 2.79
C PRO A 279 11.88 -3.50 3.85
N SER A 280 13.02 -4.13 3.54
CA SER A 280 13.72 -4.98 4.51
C SER A 280 14.40 -4.19 5.64
N ILE A 281 14.76 -2.92 5.42
CA ILE A 281 15.25 -2.04 6.50
C ILE A 281 14.09 -1.60 7.39
N LEU A 282 12.96 -1.21 6.78
CA LEU A 282 11.74 -0.87 7.53
C LEU A 282 11.27 -2.06 8.38
N SER A 283 11.31 -3.27 7.83
CA SER A 283 10.93 -4.50 8.54
C SER A 283 11.80 -4.74 9.77
N ASP A 284 13.12 -4.54 9.66
CA ASP A 284 14.02 -4.64 10.81
C ASP A 284 13.71 -3.54 11.85
N LEU A 285 13.56 -2.28 11.45
CA LEU A 285 13.22 -1.16 12.36
C LEU A 285 11.93 -1.42 13.14
N ILE A 286 10.87 -1.85 12.44
CA ILE A 286 9.57 -2.18 13.04
C ILE A 286 9.70 -3.42 13.94
N GLY A 287 10.51 -4.40 13.52
CA GLY A 287 10.81 -5.61 14.29
C GLY A 287 11.45 -5.30 15.64
N GLU A 288 12.47 -4.44 15.67
CA GLU A 288 13.13 -3.99 16.91
C GLU A 288 12.13 -3.33 17.87
N VAL A 289 11.27 -2.43 17.36
CA VAL A 289 10.20 -1.79 18.17
C VAL A 289 9.26 -2.83 18.76
N ARG A 290 8.87 -3.84 17.97
CA ARG A 290 8.01 -4.94 18.42
C ARG A 290 8.67 -5.79 19.48
N GLU A 291 9.94 -6.13 19.33
CA GLU A 291 10.70 -6.92 20.30
C GLU A 291 10.84 -6.18 21.63
N LEU A 292 11.04 -4.86 21.60
CA LEU A 292 11.20 -4.03 22.79
C LEU A 292 9.89 -3.74 23.53
N THR A 293 8.80 -3.48 22.79
CA THR A 293 7.54 -2.96 23.38
C THR A 293 6.41 -3.99 23.41
N GLY A 294 6.55 -5.09 22.67
CA GLY A 294 5.49 -6.09 22.47
C GLY A 294 4.43 -5.68 21.44
N THR A 295 4.55 -4.49 20.83
CA THR A 295 3.64 -4.00 19.79
C THR A 295 4.39 -3.19 18.73
N ILE A 296 3.77 -2.97 17.57
CA ILE A 296 4.29 -2.05 16.54
C ILE A 296 3.61 -0.67 16.59
N GLN A 297 2.73 -0.43 17.56
CA GLN A 297 2.22 0.91 17.82
C GLN A 297 3.37 1.81 18.30
N GLY A 298 3.53 2.97 17.67
CA GLY A 298 4.58 3.93 18.00
C GLY A 298 5.68 4.07 16.95
N CYS A 299 5.74 3.19 15.94
CA CYS A 299 6.60 3.33 14.77
C CYS A 299 5.79 3.58 13.48
N ASN A 300 4.73 4.38 13.63
CA ASN A 300 3.70 4.57 12.62
C ASN A 300 4.26 5.20 11.35
N GLU A 301 5.27 6.05 11.44
CA GLU A 301 5.98 6.65 10.32
C GLU A 301 6.60 5.61 9.39
N PHE A 302 7.18 4.53 9.92
CA PHE A 302 7.72 3.42 9.12
C PHE A 302 6.60 2.60 8.48
N LEU A 303 5.51 2.35 9.21
CA LEU A 303 4.32 1.66 8.70
C LEU A 303 3.67 2.45 7.56
N PHE A 304 3.56 3.77 7.70
CA PHE A 304 2.99 4.67 6.69
C PHE A 304 3.83 4.67 5.41
N VAL A 305 5.14 4.84 5.54
CA VAL A 305 6.05 4.80 4.40
C VAL A 305 6.00 3.44 3.72
N TYR A 306 5.97 2.34 4.49
CA TYR A 306 5.80 0.99 3.93
C TYR A 306 4.50 0.87 3.14
N TYR A 307 3.36 1.19 3.75
CA TYR A 307 2.04 1.09 3.15
C TYR A 307 1.93 1.89 1.85
N VAL A 308 2.46 3.12 1.86
CA VAL A 308 2.37 4.04 0.72
C VAL A 308 3.35 3.69 -0.39
N MET A 309 4.60 3.36 -0.06
CA MET A 309 5.65 3.22 -1.07
C MET A 309 5.85 1.78 -1.55
N TYR A 310 5.62 0.77 -0.70
CA TYR A 310 6.15 -0.58 -0.92
C TYR A 310 5.17 -1.74 -0.70
N SER A 311 4.11 -1.58 0.08
CA SER A 311 3.14 -2.65 0.35
C SER A 311 2.32 -2.95 -0.90
N GLU A 312 2.19 -4.24 -1.25
CA GLU A 312 1.29 -4.69 -2.31
C GLU A 312 -0.18 -4.58 -1.90
N ASN A 313 -0.47 -4.48 -0.60
CA ASN A 313 -1.81 -4.26 -0.05
C ASN A 313 -2.15 -2.77 0.11
N GLY A 314 -1.17 -1.88 -0.09
CA GLY A 314 -1.33 -0.44 -0.01
C GLY A 314 -1.25 0.25 -1.37
N PHE A 315 -0.60 1.41 -1.44
CA PHE A 315 -0.46 2.17 -2.69
C PHE A 315 0.69 1.68 -3.58
N ASN A 316 1.68 1.00 -3.00
CA ASN A 316 2.82 0.41 -3.73
C ASN A 316 3.52 1.35 -4.73
N ILE A 317 3.54 2.66 -4.45
CA ILE A 317 3.87 3.70 -5.45
C ILE A 317 5.22 3.42 -6.12
N ARG A 318 6.22 3.03 -5.33
CA ARG A 318 7.58 2.81 -5.84
C ARG A 318 7.60 1.67 -6.85
N ASN A 319 7.04 0.51 -6.52
CA ASN A 319 7.11 -0.66 -7.39
C ASN A 319 6.19 -0.49 -8.60
N ASP A 320 4.98 0.02 -8.39
CA ASP A 320 4.01 0.20 -9.47
C ASP A 320 4.46 1.24 -10.49
N CYS A 321 5.09 2.31 -10.03
CA CYS A 321 5.69 3.33 -10.89
C CYS A 321 6.88 2.76 -11.69
N ILE A 322 7.84 2.11 -11.02
CA ILE A 322 9.08 1.64 -11.67
C ILE A 322 8.83 0.47 -12.62
N HIS A 323 7.87 -0.40 -12.31
CA HIS A 323 7.53 -1.55 -13.16
C HIS A 323 6.48 -1.23 -14.23
N GLY A 324 6.06 0.02 -14.36
CA GLY A 324 5.10 0.43 -15.38
C GLY A 324 3.71 -0.19 -15.18
N ARG A 325 3.29 -0.40 -13.92
CA ARG A 325 1.93 -0.87 -13.56
C ARG A 325 0.94 0.27 -13.37
N GLN A 326 1.26 1.24 -12.51
CA GLN A 326 0.44 2.43 -12.24
C GLN A 326 1.28 3.71 -12.20
N TYR A 327 0.66 4.85 -11.87
CA TYR A 327 1.33 6.15 -11.69
C TYR A 327 2.05 6.68 -12.93
N GLN A 328 1.49 6.45 -14.12
CA GLN A 328 2.06 6.91 -15.40
C GLN A 328 1.21 7.97 -16.09
N ASP A 329 -0.08 7.99 -15.82
CA ASP A 329 -1.00 8.99 -16.33
C ASP A 329 -0.93 10.27 -15.47
N LYS A 330 -1.53 11.36 -15.94
CA LYS A 330 -1.45 12.65 -15.24
C LYS A 330 -2.04 12.58 -13.82
N GLY A 331 -3.14 11.85 -13.64
CA GLY A 331 -3.81 11.70 -12.35
C GLY A 331 -2.96 10.88 -11.37
N GLY A 332 -2.53 9.69 -11.80
CA GLY A 332 -1.65 8.83 -11.02
C GLY A 332 -0.35 9.52 -10.65
N VAL A 333 0.36 10.13 -11.59
CA VAL A 333 1.62 10.85 -11.30
C VAL A 333 1.41 11.94 -10.25
N ALA A 334 0.32 12.70 -10.30
CA ALA A 334 0.05 13.74 -9.32
C ALA A 334 -0.20 13.19 -7.90
N SER A 335 -1.03 12.14 -7.78
CA SER A 335 -1.28 11.47 -6.50
C SER A 335 -0.02 10.79 -5.95
N GLY A 336 0.73 10.10 -6.82
CA GLY A 336 1.98 9.45 -6.47
C GLY A 336 3.04 10.44 -5.99
N PHE A 337 3.21 11.56 -6.71
CA PHE A 337 4.12 12.64 -6.31
C PHE A 337 3.75 13.20 -4.93
N LYS A 338 2.47 13.48 -4.70
CA LYS A 338 2.00 14.00 -3.40
C LYS A 338 2.36 13.10 -2.24
N LEU A 339 2.04 11.81 -2.35
CA LEU A 339 2.31 10.83 -1.30
C LEU A 339 3.81 10.55 -1.13
N ALA A 340 4.58 10.54 -2.22
CA ALA A 340 6.04 10.40 -2.17
C ALA A 340 6.71 11.60 -1.48
N VAL A 341 6.23 12.83 -1.70
CA VAL A 341 6.70 14.02 -0.97
C VAL A 341 6.42 13.90 0.52
N ILE A 342 5.20 13.49 0.89
CA ILE A 342 4.84 13.27 2.30
C ILE A 342 5.78 12.24 2.96
N CYS A 343 6.00 11.09 2.33
CA CYS A 343 6.89 10.05 2.85
C CYS A 343 8.34 10.52 2.95
N THR A 344 8.84 11.21 1.93
CA THR A 344 10.22 11.72 1.89
C THR A 344 10.44 12.78 2.96
N TYR A 345 9.51 13.73 3.09
CA TYR A 345 9.56 14.78 4.10
C TYR A 345 9.55 14.20 5.51
N MET A 346 8.65 13.26 5.77
CA MET A 346 8.52 12.57 7.05
C MET A 346 9.82 11.89 7.48
N MET A 347 10.43 11.09 6.60
CA MET A 347 11.67 10.36 6.90
C MET A 347 12.88 11.29 7.02
N MET A 348 12.99 12.30 6.16
CA MET A 348 14.12 13.23 6.24
C MET A 348 14.05 14.11 7.48
N LYS A 349 12.85 14.59 7.85
CA LYS A 349 12.68 15.36 9.07
C LYS A 349 12.99 14.52 10.31
N HIS A 350 12.51 13.28 10.35
CA HIS A 350 12.83 12.35 11.43
C HIS A 350 14.34 12.12 11.58
N LEU A 351 15.05 11.93 10.46
CA LEU A 351 16.51 11.79 10.47
C LEU A 351 17.20 13.03 11.05
N VAL A 352 16.81 14.24 10.62
CA VAL A 352 17.36 15.51 11.12
C VAL A 352 17.09 15.68 12.61
N ASP A 353 15.90 15.34 13.08
CA ASP A 353 15.52 15.46 14.49
C ASP A 353 16.37 14.52 15.38
N ILE A 354 16.62 13.28 14.93
CA ILE A 354 17.50 12.33 15.63
C ILE A 354 18.95 12.81 15.62
N GLU A 355 19.48 13.24 14.47
CA GLU A 355 20.85 13.74 14.35
C GLU A 355 21.09 14.98 15.22
N THR A 356 20.09 15.87 15.33
CA THR A 356 20.18 17.06 16.16
C THR A 356 20.20 16.71 17.65
N THR A 357 19.29 15.85 18.10
CA THR A 357 19.22 15.39 19.50
C THR A 357 20.51 14.66 19.92
N SER A 358 21.02 13.78 19.06
CA SER A 358 22.26 13.02 19.33
C SER A 358 23.48 13.93 19.47
N ASN A 359 23.54 15.03 18.71
CA ASN A 359 24.62 16.01 18.81
C ASN A 359 24.53 16.84 20.09
N GLU A 360 23.32 17.16 20.57
CA GLU A 360 23.10 17.86 21.83
C GLU A 360 23.54 17.00 23.03
N ASP A 361 23.21 15.71 23.03
CA ASP A 361 23.63 14.77 24.07
C ASP A 361 25.16 14.60 24.11
N ALA A 362 25.81 14.46 22.94
CA ALA A 362 27.26 14.37 22.83
C ALA A 362 27.99 15.66 23.29
N LEU A 363 27.38 16.84 23.05
CA LEU A 363 27.89 18.11 23.56
C LEU A 363 27.72 18.21 25.09
N SER A 364 26.62 17.71 25.65
CA SER A 364 26.38 17.71 27.09
C SER A 364 27.35 16.80 27.85
N ASP A 365 27.65 15.61 27.31
CA ASP A 365 28.62 14.66 27.89
C ASP A 365 30.07 15.17 27.78
N SER A 366 30.36 16.04 26.81
CA SER A 366 31.70 16.64 26.65
C SER A 366 31.99 17.79 27.61
N ILE A 367 30.95 18.36 28.27
CA ILE A 367 31.08 19.51 29.17
C ILE A 367 31.28 19.09 30.64
N ASP A 368 31.12 17.80 31.00
CA ASP A 368 31.36 17.30 32.35
C ASP A 368 32.44 16.21 32.50
N PRO A 369 33.73 16.53 32.32
CA PRO A 369 34.83 15.71 32.84
C PRO A 369 35.22 16.09 34.28
N GLY A 370 34.36 16.81 35.01
CA GLY A 370 34.80 17.72 36.07
C GLY A 370 34.06 17.66 37.39
N ASN A 371 33.58 16.50 37.84
CA ASN A 371 33.34 16.26 39.28
C ASN A 371 33.08 14.78 39.58
N GLN A 372 34.12 14.05 40.00
CA GLN A 372 33.94 12.93 40.91
C GLN A 372 34.87 13.12 42.13
N PRO A 373 34.36 12.88 43.35
CA PRO A 373 35.05 13.17 44.60
C PRO A 373 36.28 12.29 44.87
#